data_AF-A0A349KVZ8-F1
#
_entry.id   AF-A0A349KVZ8-F1
#
_cell.length_a   1.000
_cell.length_b   1.000
_cell.length_c   1.000
_cell.angle_alpha   90.00
_cell.angle_beta   90.00
_cell.angle_gamma   90.00
#
_symmetry.space_group_name_H-M   'P 1'
#
loop_
_entity.id
_entity.type
_entity.pdbx_description
1 polymer ?
#
loop_
_entity_poly.entity_id
_entity_poly.type
_entity_poly.pdbx_seq_one_letter_code
_entity_poly.pdbx_strand_id
1 'polypeptide(L)' 'LADIRDFIEKWLPSFKTDNRSYLTVALGCTGGQHRSVYMAERLAEYFGPSERVVLRHREQP' A
#
# COMPACT_ATOMS: atom_id res chain seq x y z
N LEU A 1 11.57 -4.13 1.35
CA LEU A 1 10.40 -3.50 0.68
C LEU A 1 10.15 -4.09 -0.71
N ALA A 2 11.20 -4.50 -1.43
CA ALA A 2 11.08 -5.10 -2.77
C ALA A 2 10.01 -6.20 -2.84
N ASP A 3 10.06 -7.21 -1.96
CA ASP A 3 9.12 -8.34 -2.02
C ASP A 3 7.62 -7.92 -2.00
N ILE A 4 7.26 -6.99 -1.11
CA ILE A 4 5.86 -6.52 -1.00
C ILE A 4 5.49 -5.67 -2.22
N ARG A 5 6.39 -4.77 -2.64
CA ARG A 5 6.19 -3.92 -3.80
C ARG A 5 5.99 -4.76 -5.06
N ASP A 6 6.90 -5.70 -5.31
CA ASP A 6 6.91 -6.54 -6.49
C ASP A 6 5.69 -7.47 -6.50
N PHE A 7 5.24 -7.93 -5.33
CA PHE A 7 3.97 -8.64 -5.19
C PHE A 7 2.77 -7.78 -5.60
N ILE A 8 2.69 -6.53 -5.14
CA ILE A 8 1.61 -5.61 -5.51
C ILE A 8 1.67 -5.32 -7.02
N GLU A 9 2.83 -4.97 -7.57
CA GLU A 9 3.02 -4.69 -8.99
C GLU A 9 2.57 -5.83 -9.88
N LYS A 10 2.93 -7.06 -9.50
CA LYS A 10 2.56 -8.25 -10.26
C LYS A 10 1.06 -8.41 -10.45
N TRP A 11 0.27 -8.10 -9.42
CA TRP A 11 -1.17 -8.37 -9.42
C TRP A 11 -2.03 -7.14 -9.68
N LEU A 12 -1.48 -5.93 -9.53
CA LEU A 12 -2.19 -4.68 -9.71
C LEU A 12 -2.90 -4.56 -11.08
N PRO A 13 -2.30 -4.97 -12.23
CA PRO A 13 -2.99 -4.94 -13.51
C PRO A 13 -4.29 -5.76 -13.53
N SER A 14 -4.29 -6.93 -12.90
CA SER A 14 -5.47 -7.79 -12.82
C SER A 14 -6.58 -7.15 -11.99
N PHE A 15 -6.24 -6.45 -10.90
CA PHE A 15 -7.21 -5.70 -10.10
C PHE A 15 -7.76 -4.46 -10.82
N LYS A 16 -6.97 -3.82 -11.69
CA LYS A 16 -7.44 -2.71 -12.53
C LYS A 16 -8.48 -3.13 -13.57
N THR A 17 -8.35 -4.35 -14.09
CA THR A 17 -9.30 -4.91 -15.05
C THR A 17 -10.54 -5.52 -14.38
N ASP A 18 -10.48 -5.76 -13.07
CA ASP A 18 -11.63 -6.17 -12.26
C ASP A 18 -12.54 -4.96 -11.98
N ASN A 19 -13.83 -5.18 -11.77
CA ASN A 19 -14.81 -4.12 -11.52
C ASN A 19 -14.79 -3.61 -10.06
N ARG A 20 -13.60 -3.56 -9.45
CA ARG A 20 -13.40 -3.10 -8.07
C ARG A 20 -12.91 -1.66 -8.07
N SER A 21 -13.56 -0.84 -7.25
CA SER A 21 -13.19 0.58 -7.14
C SER A 21 -11.92 0.83 -6.33
N TYR A 22 -11.50 -0.10 -5.47
CA TYR A 22 -10.36 0.08 -4.58
C TYR A 22 -9.63 -1.24 -4.31
N LEU A 23 -8.29 -1.16 -4.21
CA LEU A 23 -7.44 -2.19 -3.62
C LEU A 23 -6.84 -1.64 -2.32
N THR A 24 -7.17 -2.26 -1.20
CA THR A 24 -6.65 -1.87 0.12
C THR A 24 -5.53 -2.82 0.54
N VAL A 25 -4.32 -2.28 0.75
CA VAL A 25 -3.18 -3.02 1.30
C VAL A 25 -2.95 -2.57 2.74
N ALA A 26 -3.16 -3.48 3.69
CA ALA A 26 -2.97 -3.20 5.12
C ALA A 26 -1.61 -3.72 5.60
N LEU A 27 -0.83 -2.86 6.26
CA LEU A 27 0.45 -3.22 6.88
C LEU A 27 0.35 -3.09 8.39
N GLY A 28 0.71 -4.15 9.11
CA GLY A 28 0.62 -4.21 10.57
C GLY A 28 1.98 -4.40 11.24
N CYS A 29 2.19 -3.69 12.33
CA CYS A 29 3.21 -4.03 13.33
C CYS A 29 2.57 -3.96 14.71
N THR A 30 3.22 -4.48 15.76
CA THR A 30 2.61 -4.64 17.10
C THR A 30 1.90 -3.38 17.62
N GLY A 31 2.56 -2.22 17.53
CA GLY A 31 1.99 -0.95 17.98
C GLY A 31 1.48 -0.03 16.87
N GLY A 32 1.53 -0.45 15.61
CA GLY A 32 1.02 0.34 14.48
C GLY A 32 1.70 1.68 14.17
N GLN A 33 2.74 2.10 14.91
CA GLN A 33 3.29 3.45 14.88
C GLN A 33 4.67 3.60 14.21
N HIS A 34 5.39 2.50 13.97
CA HIS A 34 6.78 2.55 13.51
C HIS A 34 6.99 1.81 12.18
N ARG A 35 7.07 0.47 12.23
CA ARG A 35 7.44 -0.35 11.06
C ARG A 35 6.37 -0.32 9.97
N SER A 36 5.11 -0.47 10.35
CA SER A 36 3.98 -0.41 9.40
C SER A 36 3.84 0.96 8.74
N VAL A 37 4.04 2.02 9.52
CA VAL A 37 3.98 3.42 9.05
C VAL A 37 5.05 3.65 8.00
N TYR A 38 6.32 3.37 8.34
CA TYR A 38 7.44 3.49 7.42
C TYR A 38 7.19 2.71 6.12
N MET A 39 6.76 1.44 6.22
CA MET A 39 6.52 0.64 5.02
C MET A 39 5.38 1.19 4.17
N ALA A 40 4.28 1.65 4.79
CA ALA A 40 3.12 2.19 4.07
C ALA A 40 3.46 3.48 3.33
N GLU A 41 4.22 4.38 3.95
CA GLU A 41 4.72 5.60 3.31
C GLU A 41 5.61 5.29 2.10
N ARG A 42 6.58 4.38 2.25
CA ARG A 42 7.50 4.04 1.16
C ARG A 42 6.79 3.41 -0.04
N LEU A 43 5.77 2.59 0.21
CA LEU A 43 4.94 2.04 -0.88
C LEU A 43 4.07 3.14 -1.51
N ALA A 44 3.49 4.05 -0.71
CA ALA A 44 2.69 5.14 -1.24
C ALA A 44 3.53 6.09 -2.12
N GLU A 45 4.76 6.39 -1.70
CA GLU A 45 5.71 7.19 -2.48
C GLU A 45 6.07 6.50 -3.81
N TYR A 46 6.27 5.18 -3.79
CA TYR A 46 6.59 4.41 -5.00
C TYR A 46 5.43 4.35 -6.00
N PHE A 47 4.20 4.07 -5.54
CA PHE A 47 3.03 3.92 -6.41
C PHE A 47 2.34 5.25 -6.74
N GLY A 48 2.56 6.31 -5.96
CA GLY A 48 1.92 7.61 -6.16
C GLY A 48 2.06 8.23 -7.56
N PRO A 49 3.20 8.08 -8.25
CA PRO A 49 3.35 8.58 -9.62
C PRO A 49 2.52 7.84 -10.67
N SER A 50 2.23 6.54 -10.48
CA SER A 50 1.53 5.70 -11.46
C SER A 50 0.08 5.38 -11.08
N GLU A 51 -0.27 5.54 -9.80
CA GLU A 51 -1.55 5.12 -9.23
C GLU A 51 -2.16 6.20 -8.32
N ARG A 52 -3.49 6.21 -8.22
CA ARG A 52 -4.18 7.03 -7.21
C ARG A 52 -4.09 6.35 -5.83
N VAL A 53 -3.09 6.75 -5.05
CA VAL A 53 -2.87 6.21 -3.70
C VAL A 53 -3.54 7.07 -2.63
N VAL A 54 -4.19 6.42 -1.66
CA VAL A 54 -4.68 7.04 -0.43
C VAL A 54 -3.98 6.37 0.76
N LEU A 55 -3.14 7.12 1.46
CA LEU A 55 -2.43 6.66 2.65
C LEU A 55 -3.24 6.96 3.91
N ARG A 56 -3.36 5.98 4.81
CA ARG A 56 -4.00 6.13 6.12
C ARG A 56 -3.22 5.39 7.20
N HIS A 57 -2.91 6.06 8.30
CA HIS A 57 -2.28 5.47 9.48
C HIS A 57 -3.31 5.34 10.60
N ARG A 58 -3.83 4.13 10.83
CA ARG A 58 -4.96 3.91 11.76
C ARG A 58 -4.63 4.28 13.21
N GLU A 59 -3.41 4.01 13.65
CA GLU A 59 -2.95 4.24 15.03
C GLU A 59 -2.25 5.60 15.21
N GLN A 60 -2.31 6.47 14.19
CA GLN A 60 -1.82 7.85 14.26
C GLN A 60 -3.00 8.82 14.03
N PRO A 61 -2.99 10.01 14.67
CA PRO A 61 -4.02 11.03 14.46
C PRO A 61 -4.06 11.57 13.02
#